data_AF-A0AAU3NSM9-F1
#
_entry.id   AF-A0AAU3NSM9-F1
#
_cell.length_a   1.000
_cell.length_b   1.000
_cell.length_c   1.000
_cell.angle_alpha   90.00
_cell.angle_beta   90.00
_cell.angle_gamma   90.00
#
_symmetry.space_group_name_H-M   'P 1'
#
loop_
_entity.id
_entity.type
_entity.pdbx_description
1 polymer ?
#
loop_
_entity_poly.entity_id
_entity_poly.type
_entity_poly.pdbx_seq_one_letter_code
_entity_poly.pdbx_strand_id
1 'polypeptide(L)'
;MRNIVARPSVIARGGQLTVTVDGEACQRPGSTVSSRVFRTTRLRRVGGDTFAAVVTVDRDARPGWYDITARCGDRRLTRPDAFTVIGGVSGGLGGSSSSGATPTDMAIGGGLVAAAVVGGGVFWMRRRSEKRT
;
A
#
# COMPACT_ATOMS: atom_id res chain seq x y z
N MET A 1 -14.32 16.71 5.48
CA MET A 1 -14.17 15.78 4.34
C MET A 1 -14.41 16.60 3.10
N ARG A 2 -13.46 16.56 2.16
CA ARG A 2 -13.47 17.37 0.95
C ARG A 2 -13.60 16.50 -0.29
N ASN A 3 -12.90 15.37 -0.32
CA ASN A 3 -12.83 14.51 -1.50
C ASN A 3 -12.60 13.04 -1.13
N ILE A 4 -13.08 12.14 -1.99
CA ILE A 4 -12.80 10.70 -1.96
C ILE A 4 -12.34 10.31 -3.36
N VAL A 5 -11.15 9.74 -3.47
CA VAL A 5 -10.56 9.29 -4.72
C VAL A 5 -10.22 7.81 -4.61
N ALA A 6 -10.74 7.00 -5.52
CA ALA A 6 -10.34 5.60 -5.67
C ALA A 6 -9.39 5.46 -6.84
N ARG A 7 -8.26 4.78 -6.64
CA ARG A 7 -7.33 4.44 -7.71
C ARG A 7 -7.02 2.94 -7.68
N PRO A 8 -7.14 2.22 -8.81
CA PRO A 8 -7.64 2.68 -10.11
C PRO A 8 -9.18 2.86 -10.14
N SER A 9 -9.69 3.64 -11.11
CA SER A 9 -11.14 3.84 -11.30
C SER A 9 -11.84 2.63 -11.93
N VAL A 10 -11.08 1.71 -12.55
CA VAL A 10 -11.58 0.48 -13.15
C VAL A 10 -10.74 -0.67 -12.60
N ILE A 11 -11.41 -1.72 -12.10
CA ILE A 11 -10.73 -2.84 -11.44
C ILE A 11 -11.44 -4.16 -11.68
N ALA A 12 -10.68 -5.25 -11.78
CA ALA A 12 -11.24 -6.59 -11.81
C ALA A 12 -11.65 -7.07 -10.41
N ARG A 13 -12.62 -7.99 -10.35
CA ARG A 13 -12.93 -8.74 -9.12
C ARG A 13 -11.68 -9.38 -8.51
N GLY A 14 -11.53 -9.35 -7.19
CA GLY A 14 -10.31 -9.80 -6.50
C GLY A 14 -9.12 -8.85 -6.61
N GLY A 15 -9.22 -7.76 -7.36
CA GLY A 15 -8.19 -6.73 -7.47
C GLY A 15 -8.12 -5.85 -6.23
N GLN A 16 -7.00 -5.16 -6.07
CA GLN A 16 -6.80 -4.21 -4.99
C GLN A 16 -6.82 -2.77 -5.48
N LEU A 17 -7.52 -1.90 -4.76
CA LEU A 17 -7.55 -0.46 -5.02
C LEU A 17 -7.20 0.33 -3.77
N THR A 18 -6.63 1.50 -3.97
CA THR A 18 -6.32 2.47 -2.92
C THR A 18 -7.40 3.52 -2.90
N VAL A 19 -8.09 3.63 -1.76
CA VAL A 19 -9.03 4.71 -1.50
C VAL A 19 -8.32 5.79 -0.70
N THR A 20 -8.28 6.99 -1.24
CA THR A 20 -7.78 8.19 -0.58
C THR A 20 -8.94 9.10 -0.20
N VAL A 21 -8.91 9.63 1.01
CA VAL A 21 -9.92 10.52 1.58
C VAL A 21 -9.21 11.74 2.11
N ASP A 22 -9.62 12.91 1.63
CA ASP A 22 -9.08 14.19 2.09
C ASP A 22 -10.05 14.83 3.09
N GLY A 23 -9.55 15.09 4.31
CA GLY A 23 -10.22 15.95 5.27
C GLY A 23 -9.90 15.67 6.74
N GLU A 24 -9.83 16.76 7.51
CA GLU A 24 -9.53 16.79 8.94
C GLU A 24 -10.47 15.94 9.81
N ALA A 25 -11.73 15.73 9.39
CA ALA A 25 -12.65 14.88 10.13
C ALA A 25 -12.13 13.43 10.30
N CYS A 26 -11.27 12.98 9.38
CA CYS A 26 -10.64 11.65 9.40
C CYS A 26 -9.40 11.56 10.29
N GLN A 27 -8.99 12.66 10.92
CA GLN A 27 -7.96 12.71 11.96
C GLN A 27 -8.35 11.94 13.21
N ARG A 28 -9.65 11.79 13.45
CA ARG A 28 -10.15 11.02 14.60
C ARG A 28 -9.83 9.53 14.44
N PRO A 29 -9.41 8.85 15.51
CA PRO A 29 -9.22 7.41 15.50
C PRO A 29 -10.54 6.70 15.18
N GLY A 30 -10.48 5.58 14.47
CA GLY A 30 -11.66 4.82 14.06
C GLY A 30 -12.28 5.23 12.72
N SER A 31 -11.61 6.08 11.95
CA SER A 31 -12.02 6.40 10.57
C SER A 31 -11.93 5.17 9.66
N THR A 32 -12.98 4.92 8.89
CA THR A 32 -13.14 3.70 8.07
C THR A 32 -13.69 4.02 6.69
N VAL A 33 -13.45 3.11 5.76
CA VAL A 33 -14.05 3.09 4.43
C VAL A 33 -14.74 1.76 4.19
N SER A 34 -15.90 1.80 3.54
CA SER A 34 -16.71 0.63 3.22
C SER A 34 -17.38 0.79 1.86
N SER A 35 -17.63 -0.32 1.17
CA SER A 35 -18.45 -0.39 -0.04
C SER A 35 -19.24 -1.71 -0.04
N ARG A 36 -20.10 -1.90 -1.03
CA ARG A 36 -20.88 -3.14 -1.22
C ARG A 36 -20.03 -4.33 -1.69
N VAL A 37 -18.80 -4.08 -2.14
CA VAL A 37 -17.90 -5.09 -2.74
C VAL A 37 -16.54 -5.18 -2.06
N PHE A 38 -16.40 -4.60 -0.87
CA PHE A 38 -15.24 -4.82 -0.02
C PHE A 38 -15.60 -4.56 1.44
N ARG A 39 -14.88 -5.25 2.34
CA ARG A 39 -15.10 -5.11 3.79
C ARG A 39 -14.67 -3.75 4.31
N THR A 40 -15.31 -3.32 5.40
CA THR A 40 -14.96 -2.10 6.12
C THR A 40 -13.49 -2.13 6.55
N THR A 41 -12.71 -1.18 6.05
CA THR A 41 -11.26 -1.09 6.27
C THR A 41 -10.91 0.23 6.95
N ARG A 42 -9.94 0.21 7.86
CA ARG A 42 -9.52 1.43 8.57
C ARG A 42 -8.67 2.32 7.67
N LEU A 43 -8.97 3.61 7.69
CA LEU A 43 -8.17 4.64 7.04
C LEU A 43 -6.91 4.90 7.86
N ARG A 44 -5.76 4.99 7.18
CA ARG A 44 -4.48 5.35 7.77
C ARG A 44 -4.06 6.72 7.24
N ARG A 45 -3.50 7.56 8.11
CA ARG A 45 -2.95 8.85 7.69
C ARG A 45 -1.73 8.61 6.79
N VAL A 46 -1.72 9.24 5.62
CA VAL A 46 -0.57 9.18 4.68
C VAL A 46 0.19 10.50 4.68
N GLY A 47 -0.47 11.63 4.94
CA GLY A 47 0.19 12.93 5.09
C GLY A 47 -0.84 14.05 5.28
N GLY A 48 -0.50 15.10 6.01
CA GLY A 48 -1.42 16.22 6.29
C GLY A 48 -2.81 15.71 6.69
N ASP A 49 -3.85 16.18 6.00
CA ASP A 49 -5.25 15.76 6.17
C ASP A 49 -5.70 14.67 5.19
N THR A 50 -4.75 13.98 4.56
CA THR A 50 -4.98 12.91 3.61
C THR A 50 -4.82 11.55 4.28
N PHE A 51 -5.86 10.73 4.11
CA PHE A 51 -5.94 9.38 4.66
C PHE A 51 -6.13 8.39 3.52
N ALA A 52 -5.47 7.25 3.58
CA ALA A 52 -5.65 6.19 2.60
C ALA A 52 -5.94 4.84 3.26
N ALA A 53 -6.67 4.02 2.53
CA ALA A 53 -6.88 2.62 2.84
C ALA A 53 -6.69 1.80 1.57
N VAL A 54 -6.04 0.66 1.74
CA VAL A 54 -5.91 -0.33 0.68
C VAL A 54 -7.00 -1.36 0.90
N VAL A 55 -7.84 -1.55 -0.11
CA VAL A 55 -8.99 -2.46 -0.05
C VAL A 55 -8.94 -3.47 -1.19
N THR A 56 -9.39 -4.68 -0.91
CA THR A 56 -9.50 -5.76 -1.90
C THR A 56 -10.96 -5.92 -2.29
N VAL A 57 -11.25 -5.88 -3.58
CA VAL A 57 -12.59 -6.11 -4.12
C VAL A 57 -12.92 -7.59 -4.01
N ASP A 58 -14.11 -7.91 -3.53
CA ASP A 58 -14.60 -9.28 -3.38
C ASP A 58 -14.57 -10.03 -4.73
N ARG A 59 -14.26 -11.33 -4.68
CA ARG A 59 -14.11 -12.17 -5.90
C ARG A 59 -15.46 -12.48 -6.56
N ASP A 60 -16.54 -12.37 -5.79
CA ASP A 60 -17.94 -12.52 -6.20
C ASP A 60 -18.62 -11.18 -6.56
N ALA A 61 -17.87 -10.07 -6.54
CA ALA A 61 -18.37 -8.77 -6.96
C ALA A 61 -18.90 -8.82 -8.40
N ARG A 62 -20.14 -8.37 -8.60
CA ARG A 62 -20.75 -8.30 -9.93
C ARG A 62 -20.15 -7.15 -10.73
N PRO A 63 -20.00 -7.26 -12.05
CA PRO A 63 -19.58 -6.13 -12.87
C PRO A 63 -20.57 -4.96 -12.75
N GLY A 64 -20.06 -3.74 -12.63
CA GLY A 64 -20.89 -2.54 -12.47
C GLY A 64 -20.19 -1.41 -11.70
N TRP A 65 -20.93 -0.33 -11.49
CA TRP A 65 -20.48 0.85 -10.77
C TRP A 65 -20.72 0.71 -9.26
N TYR A 66 -19.73 1.12 -8.48
CA TYR A 66 -19.78 1.02 -7.03
C TYR A 66 -19.47 2.34 -6.35
N ASP A 67 -20.30 2.63 -5.35
CA ASP A 67 -20.13 3.76 -4.44
C ASP A 67 -19.13 3.39 -3.32
N ILE A 68 -18.45 4.42 -2.80
CA ILE A 68 -17.59 4.29 -1.64
C ILE A 68 -18.12 5.18 -0.53
N THR A 69 -18.26 4.63 0.66
CA THR A 69 -18.63 5.39 1.86
C THR A 69 -17.45 5.47 2.81
N ALA A 70 -17.00 6.69 3.08
CA ALA A 70 -16.04 6.99 4.13
C ALA A 70 -16.78 7.46 5.39
N ARG A 71 -16.44 6.89 6.55
CA ARG A 71 -16.94 7.27 7.86
C ARG A 71 -15.78 7.77 8.71
N CYS A 72 -15.84 9.01 9.16
CA CYS A 72 -14.83 9.60 10.02
C CYS A 72 -15.49 10.28 11.21
N GLY A 73 -15.49 9.61 12.35
CA GLY A 73 -16.30 9.98 13.51
C GLY A 73 -17.78 10.07 13.13
N ASP A 74 -18.40 11.22 13.43
CA ASP A 74 -19.81 11.49 13.17
C ASP A 74 -20.10 11.92 11.72
N ARG A 75 -19.05 12.10 10.90
CA ARG A 75 -19.21 12.48 9.50
C ARG A 75 -19.18 11.26 8.60
N ARG A 76 -20.10 11.23 7.64
CA ARG A 76 -20.16 10.24 6.57
C ARG A 76 -20.16 10.94 5.23
N LEU A 77 -19.29 10.52 4.33
CA LEU A 77 -19.24 10.99 2.95
C LEU A 77 -19.33 9.79 2.03
N THR A 78 -20.26 9.84 1.08
CA THR A 78 -20.44 8.81 0.06
C THR A 78 -20.09 9.40 -1.29
N ARG A 79 -19.17 8.76 -2.00
CA ARG A 79 -18.82 9.07 -3.38
C ARG A 79 -19.59 8.10 -4.28
N PRO A 80 -20.63 8.56 -5.01
CA PRO A 80 -21.29 7.74 -6.01
C PRO A 80 -20.31 7.46 -7.16
N ASP A 81 -20.47 6.30 -7.80
CA ASP A 81 -19.71 5.87 -8.98
C ASP A 81 -18.19 6.06 -8.83
N ALA A 82 -17.67 5.71 -7.65
CA ALA A 82 -16.26 5.93 -7.31
C ALA A 82 -15.32 5.05 -8.12
N PHE A 83 -15.77 3.84 -8.50
CA PHE A 83 -15.05 2.92 -9.37
C PHE A 83 -15.99 1.94 -10.06
N THR A 84 -15.50 1.32 -11.13
CA THR A 84 -16.18 0.27 -11.88
C THR A 84 -15.50 -1.06 -11.64
N VAL A 85 -16.26 -2.08 -11.27
CA VAL A 85 -15.80 -3.47 -11.31
C VAL A 85 -16.08 -4.03 -12.68
N ILE A 86 -15.06 -4.59 -13.31
CA ILE A 86 -15.18 -5.36 -14.55
C ILE A 86 -15.08 -6.86 -14.24
N GLY A 87 -15.74 -7.66 -15.08
CA GLY A 87 -15.63 -9.11 -15.01
C GLY A 87 -14.16 -9.53 -15.11
N GLY A 88 -13.70 -10.32 -14.13
CA GLY A 88 -12.30 -10.73 -14.10
C GLY A 88 -11.97 -11.61 -15.30
N VAL A 89 -10.87 -11.32 -15.98
CA VAL A 89 -10.25 -12.27 -16.89
C VAL A 89 -9.83 -13.49 -16.06
N SER A 90 -10.30 -14.67 -16.45
CA SER A 90 -9.77 -15.94 -15.94
C SER A 90 -8.35 -16.11 -16.51
N GLY A 91 -7.38 -15.36 -15.98
CA GLY A 91 -6.01 -15.35 -16.46
C GLY A 91 -5.04 -15.35 -15.29
N GLY A 92 -4.45 -16.51 -15.02
CA GLY A 92 -3.14 -16.65 -14.36
C GLY A 92 -3.02 -16.14 -12.92
N LEU A 93 -2.86 -17.07 -12.00
CA LEU A 93 -2.21 -16.83 -10.71
C LEU A 93 -0.78 -16.35 -10.99
N GLY A 94 -0.49 -15.05 -10.88
CA GLY A 94 0.88 -14.57 -11.07
C GLY A 94 1.05 -13.08 -10.79
N GLY A 95 1.61 -12.75 -9.62
CA GLY A 95 2.24 -11.45 -9.38
C GLY A 95 1.49 -10.53 -8.42
N SER A 96 1.72 -10.75 -7.13
CA SER A 96 1.48 -9.81 -6.04
C SER A 96 1.97 -8.41 -6.41
N SER A 97 1.05 -7.45 -6.59
CA SER A 97 1.39 -6.04 -6.81
C SER A 97 0.62 -5.18 -5.81
N SER A 98 1.41 -4.52 -4.96
CA SER A 98 1.05 -3.43 -4.05
C SER A 98 0.49 -3.84 -2.69
N SER A 99 1.30 -3.69 -1.63
CA SER A 99 0.98 -2.97 -0.40
C SER A 99 1.81 -3.52 0.76
N GLY A 100 3.06 -3.08 0.78
CA GLY A 100 4.03 -3.40 1.82
C GLY A 100 5.37 -2.79 1.43
N ALA A 101 5.61 -1.54 1.84
CA ALA A 101 6.97 -1.13 2.10
C ALA A 101 7.57 -2.15 3.10
N THR A 102 8.81 -2.60 2.85
CA THR A 102 9.65 -3.60 3.58
C THR A 102 9.35 -5.08 3.26
N PRO A 103 10.32 -5.95 2.87
CA PRO A 103 11.78 -5.91 3.08
C PRO A 103 12.64 -5.95 1.78
N THR A 104 12.07 -5.83 0.59
CA THR A 104 12.81 -5.99 -0.68
C THR A 104 13.88 -4.92 -0.94
N ASP A 105 13.80 -3.76 -0.29
CA ASP A 105 14.85 -2.73 -0.40
C ASP A 105 16.09 -3.01 0.47
N MET A 106 16.02 -3.97 1.41
CA MET A 106 17.19 -4.31 2.23
C MET A 106 18.11 -5.36 1.60
N ALA A 107 17.63 -6.15 0.62
CA ALA A 107 18.44 -7.19 0.00
C ALA A 107 19.48 -6.63 -0.99
N ILE A 108 19.18 -5.48 -1.60
CA ILE A 108 20.07 -4.81 -2.57
C ILE A 108 20.97 -3.77 -1.86
N GLY A 109 20.81 -3.51 -0.56
CA GLY A 109 21.72 -2.63 0.19
C GLY A 109 22.94 -3.34 0.79
N GLY A 110 22.82 -4.64 1.09
CA GLY A 110 23.83 -5.37 1.88
C GLY A 110 25.04 -5.90 1.09
N GLY A 111 24.91 -6.11 -0.21
CA GLY A 111 25.96 -6.77 -1.02
C GLY A 111 27.24 -5.94 -1.18
N LEU A 112 27.12 -4.60 -1.27
CA LEU A 112 28.28 -3.72 -1.51
C LEU A 112 29.10 -3.45 -0.24
N VAL A 113 28.49 -3.51 0.95
CA VAL A 113 29.21 -3.28 2.22
C VAL A 113 30.09 -4.48 2.60
N ALA A 114 29.66 -5.71 2.30
CA ALA A 114 30.43 -6.92 2.60
C ALA A 114 31.77 -6.99 1.84
N ALA A 115 31.79 -6.57 0.57
CA ALA A 115 33.03 -6.54 -0.23
C ALA A 115 34.05 -5.54 0.33
N ALA A 116 33.60 -4.38 0.82
CA ALA A 116 34.47 -3.35 1.38
C ALA A 116 35.10 -3.78 2.73
N VAL A 117 34.37 -4.51 3.58
CA VAL A 117 34.89 -5.01 4.86
C VAL A 117 35.88 -6.17 4.66
N VAL A 118 35.62 -7.08 3.72
CA VAL A 118 36.59 -8.16 3.41
C VAL A 118 37.86 -7.59 2.76
N GLY A 119 37.74 -6.64 1.82
CA GLY A 119 38.89 -5.98 1.21
C GLY A 119 39.71 -5.12 2.19
N GLY A 120 39.05 -4.33 3.03
CA GLY A 120 39.68 -3.50 4.06
C GLY A 120 40.29 -4.32 5.21
N GLY A 121 39.64 -5.41 5.62
CA GLY A 121 40.11 -6.31 6.67
C GLY A 121 41.37 -7.08 6.28
N VAL A 122 41.44 -7.60 5.05
CA VAL A 122 42.64 -8.32 4.56
C VAL A 122 43.82 -7.36 4.36
N PHE A 123 43.60 -6.14 3.88
CA PHE A 123 44.65 -5.13 3.75
C PHE A 123 45.19 -4.68 5.12
N TRP A 124 44.31 -4.48 6.11
CA TRP A 124 44.72 -4.10 7.45
C TRP A 124 45.43 -5.23 8.20
N MET A 125 45.03 -6.48 7.99
CA MET A 125 45.73 -7.65 8.56
C MET A 125 47.12 -7.85 7.95
N ARG A 126 47.33 -7.57 6.66
CA ARG A 126 48.67 -7.61 6.06
C ARG A 126 49.62 -6.57 6.65
N ARG A 127 49.13 -5.38 7.01
CA ARG A 127 49.98 -4.30 7.56
C ARG A 127 50.53 -4.61 8.96
N ARG A 128 49.92 -5.53 9.71
CA ARG A 128 50.38 -5.89 11.08
C ARG A 128 51.47 -6.94 11.12
N SER A 129 51.63 -7.75 10.07
CA SER A 129 52.68 -8.78 10.03
C SER A 129 54.07 -8.25 9.67
N GLU A 130 54.19 -6.97 9.27
CA GLU A 130 55.48 -6.33 8.92
C GLU A 130 56.05 -5.42 10.04
N LYS A 131 55.45 -5.45 11.24
CA LYS A 131 55.97 -4.72 12.43
C LYS A 131 56.06 -5.60 13.68
N ARG A 132 56.46 -6.86 13.51
CA ARG A 132 57.00 -7.66 14.61
C ARG A 132 58.35 -8.22 14.18
N THR A 133 59.34 -7.35 14.28
CA THR A 133 60.72 -7.69 14.65
C THR A 133 60.73 -8.56 15.89
#